data_AF-A0A9E5T591-F1
#
_entry.id   AF-A0A9E5T591-F1
#
_cell.length_a   1.000
_cell.length_b   1.000
_cell.length_c   1.000
_cell.angle_alpha   90.00
_cell.angle_beta   90.00
_cell.angle_gamma   90.00
#
_symmetry.space_group_name_H-M   'P 1'
#
loop_
_entity.id
_entity.type
_entity.pdbx_description
1 polymer ?
#
loop_
_entity_poly.entity_id
_entity_poly.type
_entity_poly.pdbx_seq_one_letter_code
_entity_poly.pdbx_strand_id
1 'polypeptide(L)'
;MYGQLIEQAEKYLRSLYAQDNLAAQLKRLLAELLAAGEANADVACRRLKLSRRTLQRRLRAEKTSFQKILNEVRAVLAVNYLSDDRLKALEVAMLLGYSSISSFTTAFKSWYDMPPAEYRQKFLAA
;
A
#
# COMPACT_ATOMS: atom_id res chain seq x y z
N MET A 1 38.35 12.83 -20.19
CA MET A 1 38.64 12.75 -18.73
C MET A 1 37.45 13.13 -17.83
N TYR A 2 36.22 13.29 -18.34
CA TYR A 2 35.00 13.43 -17.51
C TYR A 2 34.13 12.16 -17.49
N GLY A 3 34.36 11.21 -18.42
CA GLY A 3 33.57 9.99 -18.54
C GLY A 3 33.63 9.07 -17.31
N GLN A 4 34.81 8.90 -16.70
CA GLN A 4 34.92 8.07 -15.48
C GLN A 4 34.24 8.68 -14.26
N LEU A 5 34.16 10.02 -14.17
CA LEU A 5 33.45 10.72 -13.11
C LEU A 5 31.93 10.64 -13.29
N ILE A 6 31.45 10.73 -14.54
CA ILE A 6 30.04 10.54 -14.87
C ILE A 6 29.63 9.08 -14.62
N GLU A 7 30.44 8.10 -15.01
CA GLU A 7 30.16 6.68 -14.73
C GLU A 7 30.13 6.37 -13.23
N GLN A 8 31.03 6.97 -12.43
CA GLN A 8 31.00 6.79 -10.97
C GLN A 8 29.79 7.49 -10.34
N ALA A 9 29.42 8.68 -10.81
CA ALA A 9 28.23 9.39 -10.36
C ALA A 9 26.95 8.64 -10.75
N GLU A 10 26.86 8.09 -11.96
CA GLU A 10 25.74 7.27 -12.41
C GLU A 10 25.65 5.94 -11.67
N LYS A 11 26.78 5.30 -11.37
CA LYS A 11 26.81 4.06 -10.58
C LYS A 11 26.44 4.33 -9.12
N TYR A 12 26.84 5.47 -8.57
CA TYR A 12 26.46 5.92 -7.23
C TYR A 12 24.98 6.31 -7.17
N LEU A 13 24.49 7.11 -8.11
CA LEU A 13 23.07 7.44 -8.26
C LEU A 13 22.25 6.18 -8.52
N ARG A 14 22.69 5.25 -9.39
CA ARG A 14 22.07 3.92 -9.51
C ARG A 14 22.18 3.12 -8.23
N SER A 15 23.20 3.23 -7.39
CA SER A 15 23.19 2.52 -6.10
C SER A 15 22.22 3.14 -5.09
N LEU A 16 21.99 4.45 -5.19
CA LEU A 16 21.01 5.20 -4.39
C LEU A 16 19.57 5.01 -4.92
N TYR A 17 19.38 4.87 -6.23
CA TYR A 17 18.10 4.67 -6.91
C TYR A 17 17.76 3.19 -7.21
N ALA A 18 18.75 2.30 -7.30
CA ALA A 18 18.59 0.84 -7.38
C ALA A 18 18.54 0.19 -5.99
N GLN A 19 18.65 0.98 -4.92
CA GLN A 19 17.67 0.85 -3.83
C GLN A 19 16.31 1.34 -4.32
N ASP A 20 15.82 0.66 -5.33
CA ASP A 20 14.45 0.71 -5.80
C ASP A 20 13.62 0.38 -4.57
N ASN A 21 13.06 1.41 -3.95
CA ASN A 21 12.39 1.32 -2.66
C ASN A 21 11.30 0.24 -2.80
N LEU A 22 11.59 -0.96 -2.30
CA LEU A 22 10.76 -2.13 -2.55
C LEU A 22 9.39 -1.89 -1.94
N ALA A 23 9.35 -1.12 -0.85
CA ALA A 23 8.11 -0.64 -0.29
C ALA A 23 7.32 0.24 -1.26
N ALA A 24 7.95 1.17 -1.97
CA ALA A 24 7.28 2.01 -2.96
C ALA A 24 6.74 1.20 -4.15
N GLN A 25 7.50 0.24 -4.66
CA GLN A 25 7.04 -0.68 -5.71
C GLN A 25 5.87 -1.53 -5.21
N LEU A 26 5.98 -2.08 -4.00
CA LEU A 26 4.91 -2.86 -3.38
C LEU A 26 3.66 -2.00 -3.14
N LYS A 27 3.78 -0.73 -2.76
CA LYS A 27 2.64 0.20 -2.61
C LYS A 27 1.85 0.34 -3.90
N ARG A 28 2.53 0.63 -5.01
CA ARG A 28 1.88 0.79 -6.33
C ARG A 28 1.17 -0.49 -6.74
N LEU A 29 1.88 -1.62 -6.64
CA LEU A 29 1.33 -2.92 -6.97
C LEU A 29 0.11 -3.28 -6.11
N LEU A 30 0.16 -3.02 -4.80
CA LEU A 30 -0.98 -3.29 -3.92
C LEU A 30 -2.17 -2.40 -4.21
N ALA A 31 -1.96 -1.14 -4.62
CA ALA A 31 -3.05 -0.26 -5.02
C ALA A 31 -3.79 -0.80 -6.24
N GLU A 32 -3.04 -1.27 -7.25
CA GLU A 32 -3.61 -1.92 -8.45
C GLU A 32 -4.34 -3.21 -8.10
N LEU A 33 -3.75 -4.08 -7.27
CA LEU A 33 -4.37 -5.34 -6.87
C LEU A 33 -5.62 -5.14 -6.02
N LEU A 34 -5.64 -4.12 -5.14
CA LEU A 34 -6.83 -3.78 -4.34
C LEU A 34 -7.95 -3.25 -5.23
N ALA A 35 -7.64 -2.36 -6.18
CA ALA A 35 -8.64 -1.88 -7.14
C ALA A 35 -9.25 -3.02 -7.99
N ALA A 36 -8.47 -4.08 -8.26
CA ALA A 36 -8.93 -5.28 -8.94
C ALA A 36 -9.60 -6.33 -8.02
N GLY A 37 -9.60 -6.14 -6.70
CA GLY A 37 -10.10 -7.13 -5.73
C GLY A 37 -9.21 -8.37 -5.55
N GLU A 38 -7.98 -8.35 -6.05
CA GLU A 38 -7.04 -9.49 -6.08
C GLU A 38 -5.87 -9.34 -5.09
N ALA A 39 -5.99 -8.47 -4.09
CA ALA A 39 -4.92 -8.17 -3.16
C ALA A 39 -4.53 -9.35 -2.27
N ASN A 40 -3.51 -10.10 -2.71
CA ASN A 40 -2.93 -11.22 -1.98
C ASN A 40 -1.39 -11.12 -1.96
N ALA A 41 -0.79 -11.46 -0.80
CA ALA A 41 0.65 -11.52 -0.63
C ALA A 41 1.35 -12.43 -1.65
N ASP A 42 0.75 -13.56 -2.03
CA ASP A 42 1.34 -14.46 -3.03
C ASP A 42 1.30 -13.89 -4.44
N VAL A 43 0.25 -13.13 -4.76
CA VAL A 43 0.15 -12.43 -6.05
C VAL A 43 1.20 -11.33 -6.11
N ALA A 44 1.35 -10.56 -5.04
CA ALA A 44 2.39 -9.53 -4.94
C ALA A 44 3.80 -10.13 -5.07
N CYS A 45 4.10 -11.23 -4.38
CA CYS A 45 5.38 -11.94 -4.49
C CYS A 45 5.66 -12.42 -5.92
N ARG A 46 4.66 -13.03 -6.58
CA ARG A 46 4.78 -13.50 -7.97
C ARG A 46 5.05 -12.35 -8.94
N ARG A 47 4.31 -11.25 -8.83
CA ARG A 47 4.48 -10.06 -9.68
C ARG A 47 5.84 -9.38 -9.48
N LEU A 48 6.34 -9.33 -8.24
CA LEU A 48 7.68 -8.82 -7.93
C LEU A 48 8.81 -9.82 -8.26
N LYS A 49 8.48 -11.06 -8.66
CA LYS A 49 9.44 -12.15 -8.87
C LYS A 49 10.31 -12.42 -7.64
N LEU A 50 9.73 -12.31 -6.45
CA LEU A 50 10.41 -12.54 -5.17
C LEU A 50 9.74 -13.67 -4.38
N SER A 51 10.54 -14.45 -3.65
CA SER A 51 9.99 -15.31 -2.61
C SER A 51 9.52 -14.48 -1.41
N ARG A 52 8.56 -15.00 -0.63
CA ARG A 52 8.08 -14.37 0.62
C ARG A 52 9.24 -14.03 1.56
N ARG A 53 10.23 -14.93 1.70
CA ARG A 53 11.43 -14.72 2.54
C ARG A 53 12.27 -13.54 2.06
N THR A 54 12.49 -13.42 0.75
CA THR A 54 13.27 -12.31 0.19
C THR A 54 12.54 -10.99 0.34
N LEU A 55 11.23 -10.96 0.07
CA LEU A 55 10.38 -9.78 0.27
C LEU A 55 10.45 -9.32 1.72
N GLN A 56 10.19 -10.21 2.69
CA GLN A 56 10.25 -9.87 4.11
C GLN A 56 11.62 -9.36 4.55
N ARG A 57 12.71 -10.02 4.12
CA ARG A 57 14.07 -9.61 4.46
C ARG A 57 14.38 -8.19 3.96
N ARG A 58 14.03 -7.88 2.71
CA ARG A 58 14.25 -6.56 2.10
C ARG A 58 13.40 -5.48 2.76
N LEU A 59 12.11 -5.75 3.00
CA LEU A 59 11.23 -4.82 3.70
C LEU A 59 11.72 -4.53 5.13
N ARG A 60 12.25 -5.54 5.83
CA ARG A 60 12.87 -5.33 7.16
C ARG A 60 14.10 -4.44 7.11
N ALA A 61 14.93 -4.56 6.07
CA ALA A 61 16.07 -3.66 5.85
C ALA A 61 15.61 -2.21 5.65
N GLU A 62 14.44 -2.01 5.05
CA GLU A 62 13.74 -0.71 4.91
C GLU A 62 12.90 -0.33 6.15
N LYS A 63 13.05 -1.04 7.28
CA LYS A 63 12.29 -0.82 8.54
C LYS A 63 10.76 -0.84 8.36
N THR A 64 10.28 -1.69 7.46
CA THR A 64 8.84 -1.85 7.18
C THR A 64 8.46 -3.33 7.04
N SER A 65 7.19 -3.60 6.76
CA SER A 65 6.66 -4.94 6.57
C SER A 65 5.56 -4.93 5.50
N PHE A 66 5.27 -6.10 4.94
CA PHE A 66 4.18 -6.25 3.97
C PHE A 66 2.85 -5.77 4.57
N GLN A 67 2.55 -6.15 5.81
CA GLN A 67 1.31 -5.77 6.47
C GLN A 67 1.23 -4.26 6.72
N LYS A 68 2.35 -3.63 7.10
CA LYS A 68 2.41 -2.18 7.30
C LYS A 68 2.11 -1.45 5.99
N ILE A 69 2.75 -1.87 4.90
CA ILE A 69 2.52 -1.28 3.58
C ILE A 69 1.09 -1.53 3.09
N LEU A 70 0.57 -2.75 3.25
CA LEU A 70 -0.81 -3.07 2.88
C LEU A 70 -1.81 -2.19 3.63
N ASN A 71 -1.60 -1.97 4.93
CA ASN A 71 -2.44 -1.09 5.73
C ASN A 71 -2.33 0.37 5.29
N GLU A 72 -1.12 0.86 4.99
CA GLU A 72 -0.92 2.23 4.47
C GLU A 72 -1.70 2.45 3.15
N VAL A 73 -1.61 1.50 2.21
CA VAL A 73 -2.36 1.57 0.95
C VAL A 73 -3.86 1.50 1.19
N ARG A 74 -4.32 0.58 2.05
CA ARG A 74 -5.75 0.46 2.40
C ARG A 74 -6.31 1.71 3.05
N ALA A 75 -5.57 2.36 3.94
CA ALA A 75 -5.98 3.60 4.59
C ALA A 75 -6.22 4.73 3.58
N VAL A 76 -5.26 4.93 2.66
CA VAL A 76 -5.38 5.94 1.59
C VAL A 76 -6.57 5.64 0.69
N LEU A 77 -6.73 4.40 0.23
CA LEU A 77 -7.86 4.01 -0.63
C LEU A 77 -9.19 4.09 0.11
N ALA A 78 -9.23 3.76 1.40
CA ALA A 78 -10.44 3.84 2.21
C ALA A 78 -10.97 5.27 2.26
N VAL A 79 -10.11 6.27 2.48
CA VAL A 79 -10.53 7.68 2.48
C VAL A 79 -11.07 8.08 1.11
N ASN A 80 -10.38 7.71 0.02
CA ASN A 80 -10.84 8.00 -1.34
C ASN A 80 -12.19 7.35 -1.68
N TYR A 81 -12.43 6.11 -1.23
CA TYR A 81 -13.72 5.45 -1.44
C TYR A 81 -14.80 5.99 -0.52
N LEU A 82 -14.45 6.42 0.69
CA LEU A 82 -15.39 7.03 1.62
C LEU A 82 -15.85 8.41 1.16
N SER A 83 -15.09 9.12 0.33
CA SER A 83 -15.51 10.41 -0.24
C SER A 83 -16.52 10.27 -1.38
N ASP A 84 -16.73 9.07 -1.92
CA ASP A 84 -17.81 8.81 -2.87
C ASP A 84 -19.07 8.37 -2.13
N ASP A 85 -20.08 9.25 -2.07
CA ASP A 85 -21.34 8.99 -1.37
C ASP A 85 -22.15 7.84 -1.97
N ARG A 86 -21.86 7.45 -3.22
CA ARG A 86 -22.51 6.31 -3.88
C ARG A 86 -22.04 4.97 -3.31
N LEU A 87 -20.83 4.92 -2.73
CA LEU A 87 -20.27 3.71 -2.14
C LEU A 87 -20.73 3.53 -0.69
N LYS A 88 -21.36 2.39 -0.43
CA LYS A 88 -21.74 1.93 0.90
C LYS A 88 -20.55 1.31 1.63
N ALA A 89 -20.58 1.31 2.96
CA ALA A 89 -19.49 0.77 3.80
C ALA A 89 -19.12 -0.70 3.45
N LEU A 90 -20.11 -1.51 3.04
CA LEU A 90 -19.85 -2.89 2.59
C LEU A 90 -19.03 -2.93 1.30
N GLU A 91 -19.35 -2.09 0.32
CA GLU A 91 -18.65 -2.01 -0.96
C GLU A 91 -17.22 -1.54 -0.75
N VAL A 92 -17.02 -0.51 0.09
CA VAL A 92 -15.69 -0.06 0.50
C VAL A 92 -14.89 -1.19 1.16
N ALA A 93 -15.50 -1.95 2.07
CA ALA A 93 -14.85 -3.09 2.71
C ALA A 93 -14.40 -4.16 1.69
N MET A 94 -15.27 -4.52 0.75
CA MET A 94 -14.99 -5.51 -0.29
C MET A 94 -13.87 -5.04 -1.23
N LEU A 95 -13.90 -3.78 -1.69
CA LEU A 95 -12.85 -3.18 -2.54
C LEU A 95 -11.48 -3.16 -1.85
N LEU A 96 -11.45 -3.12 -0.52
CA LEU A 96 -10.21 -3.16 0.26
C LEU A 96 -9.77 -4.59 0.63
N GLY A 97 -10.50 -5.61 0.18
CA GLY A 97 -10.23 -7.02 0.44
C GLY A 97 -10.56 -7.46 1.87
N TYR A 98 -11.56 -6.85 2.51
CA TYR A 98 -12.13 -7.33 3.77
C TYR A 98 -13.35 -8.20 3.50
N SER A 99 -13.51 -9.26 4.29
CA SER A 99 -14.66 -10.18 4.20
C SER A 99 -15.92 -9.65 4.89
N SER A 100 -15.81 -8.59 5.70
CA SER A 100 -16.93 -8.00 6.42
C SER A 100 -16.72 -6.53 6.74
N ILE A 101 -17.83 -5.80 6.93
CA ILE A 101 -17.82 -4.41 7.43
C ILE A 101 -17.14 -4.32 8.79
N SER A 102 -17.35 -5.30 9.67
CA SER A 102 -16.78 -5.32 11.01
C SER A 102 -15.25 -5.34 10.97
N SER A 103 -14.66 -6.21 10.14
CA SER A 103 -13.21 -6.28 9.96
C SER A 103 -12.63 -5.00 9.39
N PHE A 104 -13.30 -4.40 8.40
CA PHE A 104 -12.92 -3.10 7.85
C PHE A 104 -13.00 -1.99 8.91
N THR A 105 -14.08 -1.95 9.69
CA THR A 105 -14.31 -0.92 10.71
C THR A 105 -13.25 -0.96 11.81
N THR A 106 -12.87 -2.16 12.29
CA THR A 106 -11.79 -2.31 13.27
C THR A 106 -10.45 -1.85 12.70
N ALA A 107 -10.15 -2.20 11.45
CA ALA A 107 -8.92 -1.76 10.79
C ALA A 107 -8.90 -0.23 10.58
N PHE A 108 -10.01 0.35 10.11
CA PHE A 108 -10.14 1.79 9.88
C PHE A 108 -9.97 2.58 11.18
N LYS A 109 -10.61 2.13 12.28
CA LYS A 109 -10.40 2.69 13.62
C LYS A 109 -8.94 2.64 14.05
N SER A 110 -8.22 1.56 13.75
CA SER A 110 -6.79 1.47 14.10
C SER A 110 -5.91 2.49 13.35
N TRP A 111 -6.37 3.04 12.23
CA TRP A 111 -5.62 4.02 11.43
C TRP A 111 -6.01 5.46 11.72
N TYR A 112 -7.30 5.72 11.98
CA TYR A 112 -7.86 7.07 12.09
C TYR A 112 -8.53 7.36 13.44
N ASP A 113 -8.45 6.43 14.39
CA ASP A 113 -9.01 6.53 15.74
C ASP A 113 -10.53 6.76 15.80
N MET A 114 -11.25 6.50 14.70
CA MET A 114 -12.69 6.64 14.61
C MET A 114 -13.30 5.71 13.55
N PRO A 115 -14.61 5.38 13.64
CA PRO A 115 -15.29 4.59 12.62
C PRO A 115 -15.38 5.31 11.27
N PRO A 116 -15.46 4.58 10.15
CA PRO A 116 -15.51 5.16 8.80
C PRO A 116 -16.75 6.03 8.56
N ALA A 117 -17.90 5.71 9.17
CA ALA A 117 -19.12 6.51 9.07
C ALA A 117 -18.97 7.89 9.74
N GLU A 118 -18.38 7.91 10.93
CA GLU A 118 -18.08 9.17 11.65
C GLU A 118 -17.05 10.00 10.89
N TYR A 119 -16.00 9.34 10.36
CA TYR A 119 -15.00 9.98 9.51
C TYR A 119 -15.64 10.65 8.30
N ARG A 120 -16.56 9.96 7.60
CA ARG A 120 -17.30 10.54 6.46
C ARG A 120 -18.08 11.78 6.89
N GLN A 121 -18.87 11.68 7.96
CA GLN A 121 -19.68 12.82 8.42
C GLN A 121 -18.85 14.03 8.83
N LYS A 122 -17.68 13.80 9.46
CA LYS A 122 -16.86 14.88 10.04
C LYS A 122 -15.94 15.57 9.03
N PHE A 123 -15.45 14.83 8.03
CA PHE A 123 -14.38 15.31 7.15
C PHE A 123 -14.75 15.32 5.67
N LEU A 124 -15.78 14.58 5.25
CA LEU A 124 -16.10 14.36 3.82
C LEU A 124 -17.51 14.81 3.44
N ALA A 125 -18.44 14.92 4.40
CA ALA A 125 -19.75 15.49 4.17
C ALA A 125 -19.64 17.01 4.04
N ALA A 126 -20.04 17.55 2.88
CA ALA A 126 -20.18 18.97 2.60
C ALA A 126 -21.63 19.42 2.77
#